data_AF-A0A924K3P1-F1
#
_entry.id   AF-A0A924K3P1-F1
#
_cell.length_a   1.000
_cell.length_b   1.000
_cell.length_c   1.000
_cell.angle_alpha   90.00
_cell.angle_beta   90.00
_cell.angle_gamma   90.00
#
_symmetry.space_group_name_H-M   'P 1'
#
loop_
_entity.id
_entity.type
_entity.pdbx_description
1 polymer ?
#
loop_
_entity_poly.entity_id
_entity_poly.type
_entity_poly.pdbx_seq_one_letter_code
_entity_poly.pdbx_strand_id
1 'polypeptide(L)'
;MLVADQGVAAWVAVHAALSPVIGQGGFAALYSRALHMARSDYQWLAAAYDSQATTTGPGAGFTALRAALAAQATPEAVAAHESMMKTIRMLLANLIGESLTARLLQNIHPISSAGPAVQDPSP
;
A
#
# COMPACT_ATOMS: atom_id res chain seq x y z
N MET A 1 -2.61 7.69 15.20
CA MET A 1 -2.03 6.59 14.40
C MET A 1 -0.95 7.21 13.53
N LEU A 2 0.29 6.68 13.53
CA LEU A 2 1.43 7.30 12.86
C LEU A 2 1.27 7.21 11.33
N VAL A 3 1.75 8.21 10.57
CA VAL A 3 1.68 8.25 9.09
C VAL A 3 2.27 7.00 8.45
N ALA A 4 3.34 6.44 9.02
CA ALA A 4 3.94 5.20 8.56
C ALA A 4 2.95 4.01 8.62
N ASP A 5 2.15 3.92 9.69
CA ASP A 5 1.21 2.83 9.89
C ASP A 5 0.02 2.95 8.93
N GLN A 6 -0.48 4.16 8.74
CA GLN A 6 -1.54 4.46 7.77
C GLN A 6 -1.07 4.18 6.35
N GLY A 7 0.16 4.58 6.00
CA GLY A 7 0.74 4.33 4.69
C GLY A 7 0.88 2.83 4.41
N VAL A 8 1.36 2.05 5.37
CA VAL A 8 1.45 0.58 5.23
C VAL A 8 0.08 -0.06 5.15
N ALA A 9 -0.90 0.38 5.94
CA ALA A 9 -2.26 -0.15 5.89
C ALA A 9 -2.89 0.05 4.49
N ALA A 10 -2.67 1.21 3.87
CA ALA A 10 -3.10 1.45 2.49
C ALA A 10 -2.47 0.43 1.51
N TRP A 11 -1.16 0.19 1.62
CA TRP A 11 -0.45 -0.78 0.79
C TRP A 11 -0.92 -2.23 0.97
N VAL A 12 -1.23 -2.64 2.20
CA VAL A 12 -1.83 -3.95 2.49
C VAL A 12 -3.21 -4.07 1.84
N ALA A 13 -4.02 -3.02 1.91
CA ALA A 13 -5.36 -3.05 1.34
C ALA A 13 -5.31 -3.08 -0.21
N VAL A 14 -4.38 -2.35 -0.84
CA VAL A 14 -4.11 -2.44 -2.28
C VAL A 14 -3.61 -3.82 -2.68
N HIS A 15 -2.70 -4.42 -1.91
CA HIS A 15 -2.23 -5.79 -2.15
C HIS A 15 -3.38 -6.79 -2.14
N ALA A 16 -4.26 -6.71 -1.15
CA ALA A 16 -5.41 -7.59 -1.01
C ALA A 16 -6.41 -7.44 -2.17
N ALA A 17 -6.66 -6.20 -2.64
CA ALA A 17 -7.58 -5.93 -3.73
C ALA A 17 -7.03 -6.34 -5.11
N LEU A 18 -5.73 -6.19 -5.33
CA LEU A 18 -5.12 -6.42 -6.65
C LEU A 18 -4.62 -7.85 -6.84
N SER A 19 -4.15 -8.51 -5.77
CA SER A 19 -3.61 -9.87 -5.89
C SER A 19 -4.56 -10.89 -6.56
N PRO A 20 -5.89 -10.85 -6.37
CA PRO A 20 -6.81 -11.73 -7.08
C PRO A 20 -6.95 -11.42 -8.59
N VAL A 21 -6.63 -10.20 -9.01
CA VAL A 21 -6.81 -9.73 -10.40
C VAL A 21 -5.54 -9.91 -11.22
N ILE A 22 -4.38 -9.56 -10.65
CA ILE A 22 -3.09 -9.53 -11.35
C ILE A 22 -2.05 -10.51 -10.78
N GLY A 23 -2.42 -11.27 -9.74
CA GLY A 23 -1.53 -12.18 -9.03
C GLY A 23 -0.54 -11.47 -8.10
N GLN A 24 0.07 -12.27 -7.22
CA GLN A 24 1.10 -11.81 -6.27
C GLN A 24 2.32 -11.20 -6.98
N GLY A 25 2.81 -11.86 -8.03
CA GLY A 25 3.95 -11.38 -8.82
C GLY A 25 3.65 -10.08 -9.58
N GLY A 26 2.43 -9.94 -10.12
CA GLY A 26 1.99 -8.71 -10.77
C GLY A 26 1.95 -7.53 -9.80
N PHE A 27 1.40 -7.74 -8.60
CA PHE A 27 1.43 -6.71 -7.56
C PHE A 27 2.86 -6.36 -7.14
N ALA A 28 3.73 -7.35 -6.91
CA ALA A 28 5.12 -7.11 -6.52
C ALA A 28 5.87 -6.27 -7.57
N ALA A 29 5.65 -6.52 -8.86
CA ALA A 29 6.21 -5.71 -9.93
C ALA A 29 5.71 -4.26 -9.92
N LEU A 30 4.39 -4.05 -9.68
CA LEU A 30 3.81 -2.71 -9.58
C LEU A 30 4.32 -1.94 -8.36
N TYR A 31 4.39 -2.59 -7.20
CA TYR A 31 4.94 -2.01 -5.98
C TYR A 31 6.41 -1.62 -6.15
N SER A 32 7.22 -2.52 -6.71
CA SER A 32 8.63 -2.24 -7.00
C SER A 32 8.79 -1.06 -7.95
N ARG A 33 7.96 -0.98 -9.00
CA ARG A 33 7.99 0.16 -9.92
C ARG A 33 7.56 1.47 -9.25
N ALA A 34 6.54 1.44 -8.38
CA ALA A 34 6.12 2.63 -7.63
C ALA A 34 7.21 3.13 -6.68
N LEU A 35 7.89 2.22 -5.97
CA LEU A 35 9.06 2.55 -5.15
C LEU A 35 10.22 3.09 -5.99
N HIS A 36 10.51 2.46 -7.12
CA HIS A 36 11.58 2.88 -8.03
C HIS A 36 11.37 4.30 -8.58
N MET A 37 10.12 4.67 -8.84
CA MET A 37 9.78 6.02 -9.27
C MET A 37 9.85 7.00 -8.10
N ALA A 38 9.27 6.67 -6.95
CA ALA A 38 9.29 7.58 -5.80
C ALA A 38 10.71 7.85 -5.27
N ARG A 39 11.64 6.89 -5.34
CA ARG A 39 13.03 7.11 -4.90
C ARG A 39 13.81 8.14 -5.71
N SER A 40 13.36 8.53 -6.91
CA SER A 40 14.01 9.62 -7.65
C SER A 40 13.86 10.95 -6.92
N ASP A 41 12.69 11.16 -6.32
CA ASP A 41 12.33 12.39 -5.63
C ASP A 41 12.60 12.28 -4.12
N TYR A 42 12.52 11.06 -3.58
CA TYR A 42 12.68 10.73 -2.17
C TYR A 42 13.77 9.68 -1.96
N GLN A 43 15.04 10.10 -2.04
CA GLN A 43 16.21 9.18 -2.05
C GLN A 43 16.27 8.23 -0.84
N TRP A 44 15.73 8.63 0.30
CA TRP A 44 15.65 7.80 1.51
C TRP A 44 14.77 6.54 1.35
N LEU A 45 13.96 6.45 0.28
CA LEU A 45 13.24 5.22 -0.08
C LEU A 45 14.12 4.15 -0.73
N ALA A 46 15.38 4.45 -1.08
CA ALA A 46 16.30 3.48 -1.67
C ALA A 46 16.49 2.25 -0.78
N ALA A 47 16.61 2.45 0.54
CA ALA A 47 16.71 1.35 1.50
C ALA A 47 15.46 0.43 1.49
N ALA A 48 14.27 1.02 1.36
CA ALA A 48 13.04 0.25 1.21
C ALA A 48 13.01 -0.52 -0.13
N TYR A 49 13.50 0.10 -1.21
CA TYR A 49 13.58 -0.55 -2.53
C TYR A 49 14.54 -1.75 -2.54
N ASP A 50 15.73 -1.63 -1.95
CA ASP A 50 16.75 -2.67 -1.96
C ASP A 50 16.36 -3.88 -1.09
N SER A 51 15.60 -3.63 -0.02
CA SER A 51 15.08 -4.67 0.89
C SER A 51 13.89 -5.49 0.32
N GLN A 52 13.36 -5.15 -0.86
CA GLN A 52 12.21 -5.86 -1.44
C GLN A 52 12.48 -7.33 -1.77
N ALA A 53 13.74 -7.68 -2.07
CA ALA A 53 14.13 -9.04 -2.43
C ALA A 53 13.96 -10.08 -1.30
N THR A 54 13.85 -9.62 -0.05
CA THR A 54 13.83 -10.51 1.13
C THR A 54 12.43 -10.82 1.66
N THR A 55 11.37 -10.32 1.01
CA THR A 55 10.06 -10.28 1.66
C THR A 55 8.94 -10.96 0.89
N THR A 56 8.65 -12.20 1.29
CA THR A 56 7.58 -13.04 0.73
C THR A 56 6.47 -13.20 1.77
N GLY A 57 5.36 -12.47 1.63
CA GLY A 57 4.14 -12.68 2.42
C GLY A 57 3.28 -11.43 2.62
N PRO A 58 1.94 -11.59 2.77
CA PRO A 58 1.04 -10.48 3.08
C PRO A 58 1.38 -9.90 4.46
N GLY A 59 1.74 -8.61 4.51
CA GLY A 59 2.07 -7.89 5.74
C GLY A 59 3.56 -7.78 6.06
N ALA A 60 4.36 -8.83 5.80
CA ALA A 60 5.82 -8.74 5.94
C ALA A 60 6.41 -7.74 4.93
N GLY A 61 5.82 -7.70 3.71
CA GLY A 61 6.22 -6.94 2.51
C GLY A 61 6.57 -5.47 2.71
N PHE A 62 5.98 -4.84 3.73
CA PHE A 62 6.01 -3.39 3.89
C PHE A 62 6.80 -2.92 5.11
N THR A 63 7.53 -3.82 5.78
CA THR A 63 8.29 -3.49 7.01
C THR A 63 9.35 -2.43 6.73
N ALA A 64 10.10 -2.57 5.64
CA ALA A 64 11.11 -1.59 5.26
C ALA A 64 10.51 -0.25 4.81
N LEU A 65 9.36 -0.27 4.13
CA LEU A 65 8.61 0.94 3.82
C LEU A 65 8.13 1.64 5.09
N ARG A 66 7.62 0.89 6.07
CA ARG A 66 7.21 1.42 7.37
C ARG A 66 8.36 2.13 8.05
N ALA A 67 9.52 1.48 8.13
CA ALA A 67 10.72 2.03 8.74
C ALA A 67 11.17 3.31 8.02
N ALA A 68 11.18 3.30 6.69
CA ALA A 68 11.54 4.46 5.88
C ALA A 68 10.58 5.65 6.13
N LEU A 69 9.26 5.41 6.16
CA LEU A 69 8.27 6.45 6.46
C LEU A 69 8.37 6.96 7.90
N ALA A 70 8.62 6.08 8.87
CA ALA A 70 8.71 6.44 10.28
C ALA A 70 9.97 7.27 10.61
N ALA A 71 11.02 7.14 9.81
CA ALA A 71 12.25 7.90 9.95
C ALA A 71 12.14 9.36 9.45
N GLN A 72 11.06 9.71 8.75
CA GLN A 72 10.88 11.02 8.14
C GLN A 72 9.90 11.91 8.89
N ALA A 73 10.00 13.21 8.65
CA ALA A 73 9.00 14.17 9.09
C ALA A 73 7.64 13.84 8.45
N THR A 74 6.55 14.04 9.19
CA THR A 74 5.17 13.82 8.73
C THR A 74 4.87 14.34 7.32
N PRO A 75 5.16 15.61 6.95
CA PRO A 75 4.85 16.10 5.62
C PRO A 75 5.62 15.36 4.51
N GLU A 76 6.88 15.03 4.76
CA GLU A 76 7.75 14.32 3.81
C GLU A 76 7.25 12.88 3.59
N ALA A 77 6.90 12.19 4.68
CA ALA A 77 6.35 10.84 4.64
C ALA A 77 5.00 10.79 3.90
N VAL A 78 4.13 11.78 4.11
CA VAL A 78 2.85 11.89 3.39
C VAL A 78 3.09 12.14 1.90
N ALA A 79 3.94 13.09 1.54
CA ALA A 79 4.21 13.44 0.14
C ALA A 79 4.80 12.26 -0.64
N ALA A 80 5.74 11.53 -0.04
CA ALA A 80 6.29 10.31 -0.62
C ALA A 80 5.24 9.22 -0.79
N HIS A 81 4.43 8.96 0.25
CA HIS A 81 3.36 7.97 0.17
C HIS A 81 2.33 8.30 -0.92
N GLU A 82 1.90 9.56 -1.02
CA GLU A 82 0.96 10.02 -2.05
C GLU A 82 1.54 9.89 -3.47
N SER A 83 2.83 10.19 -3.65
CA SER A 83 3.52 10.01 -4.93
C SER A 83 3.53 8.55 -5.37
N MET A 84 3.82 7.63 -4.45
CA MET A 84 3.78 6.19 -4.76
C MET A 84 2.35 5.73 -5.09
N MET A 85 1.35 6.18 -4.32
CA MET A 85 -0.06 5.88 -4.57
C MET A 85 -0.53 6.40 -5.94
N LYS A 86 -0.12 7.61 -6.32
CA LYS A 86 -0.41 8.18 -7.64
C LYS A 86 0.21 7.34 -8.76
N THR A 87 1.44 6.88 -8.56
CA THR A 87 2.14 6.03 -9.52
C THR A 87 1.41 4.72 -9.75
N ILE A 88 0.95 4.04 -8.68
CA ILE A 88 0.17 2.81 -8.84
C ILE A 88 -1.13 3.05 -9.58
N ARG A 89 -1.86 4.13 -9.26
CA ARG A 89 -3.10 4.47 -9.96
C ARG A 89 -2.89 4.62 -11.46
N MET A 90 -1.84 5.34 -11.84
CA MET A 90 -1.45 5.52 -13.24
C MET A 90 -1.07 4.20 -13.91
N LEU A 91 -0.25 3.37 -13.26
CA LEU A 91 0.15 2.08 -13.81
C LEU A 91 -1.04 1.14 -14.01
N LEU A 92 -1.96 1.09 -13.03
CA LEU A 92 -3.20 0.31 -13.14
C LEU A 92 -4.10 0.82 -14.26
N ALA A 93 -4.31 2.14 -14.35
CA ALA A 93 -5.11 2.74 -15.41
C ALA A 93 -4.59 2.34 -16.80
N ASN A 94 -3.26 2.29 -16.96
CA ASN A 94 -2.63 1.87 -18.20
C ASN A 94 -2.67 0.35 -18.45
N LEU A 95 -2.72 -0.47 -17.41
CA LEU A 95 -2.69 -1.95 -17.52
C LEU A 95 -4.08 -2.56 -17.73
N ILE A 96 -5.08 -2.05 -17.02
CA ILE A 96 -6.43 -2.66 -16.91
C ILE A 96 -7.56 -1.67 -17.23
N GLY A 97 -7.23 -0.42 -17.58
CA GLY A 97 -8.17 0.65 -17.84
C GLY A 97 -8.57 1.44 -16.59
N GLU A 98 -8.93 2.70 -16.79
CA GLU A 98 -9.32 3.64 -15.73
C GLU A 98 -10.55 3.19 -14.95
N SER A 99 -11.54 2.60 -15.64
CA SER A 99 -12.80 2.16 -15.05
C SER A 99 -12.61 1.02 -14.05
N LEU A 100 -11.79 0.01 -14.39
CA LEU A 100 -11.50 -1.09 -13.47
C LEU A 100 -10.60 -0.62 -12.32
N THR A 101 -9.64 0.26 -12.62
CA THR A 101 -8.77 0.88 -11.60
C THR A 101 -9.59 1.64 -10.56
N ALA A 102 -10.51 2.50 -10.98
CA ALA A 102 -11.38 3.25 -10.07
C ALA A 102 -12.23 2.32 -9.20
N ARG A 103 -12.86 1.29 -9.80
CA ARG A 103 -13.70 0.33 -9.07
C ARG A 103 -12.90 -0.48 -8.03
N LEU A 104 -11.72 -0.97 -8.39
CA LEU A 104 -10.88 -1.74 -7.48
C LEU A 104 -10.41 -0.88 -6.31
N LEU A 105 -10.02 0.37 -6.57
CA LEU A 105 -9.52 1.27 -5.54
C LEU A 105 -10.61 1.84 -4.62
N GLN A 106 -11.83 2.05 -5.13
CA GLN A 106 -12.99 2.45 -4.32
C GLN A 106 -13.36 1.38 -3.28
N ASN A 107 -13.16 0.11 -3.61
CA ASN A 107 -13.43 -1.03 -2.73
C ASN A 107 -12.35 -1.29 -1.66
N ILE A 108 -11.26 -0.51 -1.61
CA ILE A 108 -10.15 -0.65 -0.66
C ILE A 108 -10.50 -0.07 0.72
N HIS A 109 -11.79 0.13 1.04
CA HIS A 109 -12.15 0.48 2.40
C HIS A 109 -11.54 -0.55 3.36
N PRO A 110 -10.80 -0.11 4.41
CA PRO A 110 -10.44 -1.04 5.47
C PRO A 110 -11.75 -1.65 5.92
N ILE A 111 -11.81 -2.97 6.00
CA ILE A 111 -12.95 -3.69 6.58
C ILE A 111 -13.23 -3.01 7.91
N SER A 112 -14.24 -2.14 7.90
CA SER A 112 -14.52 -1.26 9.02
C SER A 112 -15.21 -2.12 10.06
N SER A 113 -14.49 -2.38 11.15
CA SER A 113 -15.04 -2.53 12.49
C SER A 113 -16.29 -3.42 12.59
N ALA A 114 -16.12 -4.73 12.43
CA ALA A 114 -17.00 -5.66 13.14
C ALA A 114 -16.54 -5.69 14.60
N GLY A 115 -16.98 -4.70 15.39
CA GLY A 115 -16.93 -4.79 16.84
C GLY A 115 -17.73 -6.02 17.31
N PRO A 116 -17.41 -6.59 18.49
CA PRO A 116 -18.17 -7.72 19.00
C PRO A 116 -19.60 -7.25 19.22
N ALA A 117 -20.56 -7.85 18.51
CA ALA A 117 -21.95 -7.79 18.95
C ALA A 117 -21.98 -8.46 20.33
N VAL A 118 -21.90 -7.64 21.38
CA VAL A 118 -22.25 -8.03 22.74
C VAL A 118 -23.67 -8.56 22.63
N GLN A 119 -23.79 -9.88 22.69
CA GLN A 119 -25.09 -10.52 22.78
C GLN A 119 -25.68 -10.10 24.13
N ASP A 120 -26.78 -9.36 24.05
CA ASP A 120 -27.63 -9.05 25.19
C ASP A 120 -28.42 -10.33 25.54
N PRO A 121 -28.20 -10.99 26.69
CA PRO A 121 -29.12 -12.02 27.15
C PRO A 121 -30.38 -11.33 27.67
N SER A 122 -31.37 -11.21 26.79
CA SER A 122 -32.75 -10.86 27.15
C SER A 122 -33.43 -12.03 27.88
N PRO A 123 -34.57 -11.78 28.57
CA PRO A 123 -34.75 -11.30 29.94
C PRO A 123 -34.85 -12.41 31.01
#